data_AF-V4ZRE2-F1
#
_entry.id   AF-V4ZRE2-F1
#
_cell.length_a   1.000
_cell.length_b   1.000
_cell.length_c   1.000
_cell.angle_alpha   90.00
_cell.angle_beta   90.00
_cell.angle_gamma   90.00
#
_symmetry.space_group_name_H-M   'P 1'
#
loop_
_entity.id
_entity.type
_entity.pdbx_description
1 polymer ?
#
loop_
_entity_poly.entity_id
_entity_poly.type
_entity_poly.pdbx_seq_one_letter_code
_entity_poly.pdbx_strand_id
1 'polypeptide(L)'
;MTPLLAVDDVDTAAALCDALADPPGTVHAVHVFPPDAPPGSDRRRDGEEALNVVRSRLSARATVRLHRREGDPAAAVPDVADGVGADSVLVGAGGLVDVLRDRSRRLRVVD
;
A
#
# COMPACT_ATOMS: atom_id res chain seq x y z
N MET A 1 10.75 -11.03 -7.32
CA MET A 1 10.62 -9.94 -6.36
C MET A 1 9.15 -9.66 -6.15
N THR A 2 8.68 -9.71 -4.91
CA THR A 2 7.27 -9.52 -4.53
C THR A 2 7.13 -8.19 -3.77
N PRO A 3 6.69 -7.11 -4.42
CA PRO A 3 6.48 -5.83 -3.75
C PRO A 3 5.13 -5.79 -3.03
N LEU A 4 5.12 -5.18 -1.85
CA LEU A 4 3.91 -4.70 -1.18
C LEU A 4 3.87 -3.17 -1.27
N LEU A 5 2.83 -2.60 -1.88
CA LEU A 5 2.57 -1.16 -1.89
C LEU A 5 1.75 -0.82 -0.64
N ALA A 6 2.32 -0.05 0.27
CA ALA A 6 1.58 0.54 1.38
C ALA A 6 1.03 1.89 0.91
N VAL A 7 -0.29 1.96 0.71
CA VAL A 7 -0.97 3.13 0.13
C VAL A 7 -1.85 3.80 1.18
N ASP A 8 -1.89 5.13 1.16
CA ASP A 8 -2.69 5.94 2.08
C ASP A 8 -3.68 6.82 1.33
N ASP A 9 -3.22 7.45 0.25
CA ASP A 9 -4.02 8.32 -0.61
C ASP A 9 -3.81 7.99 -2.11
N VAL A 10 -4.58 8.66 -2.96
CA VAL A 10 -4.55 8.45 -4.42
C VAL A 10 -3.25 8.90 -5.07
N ASP A 11 -2.60 9.94 -4.53
CA ASP A 11 -1.39 10.53 -5.09
C ASP A 11 -0.18 9.62 -4.84
N THR A 12 -0.02 9.16 -3.60
CA THR A 12 0.97 8.16 -3.22
C THR A 12 0.73 6.83 -3.93
N ALA A 13 -0.52 6.38 -4.07
CA ALA A 13 -0.84 5.20 -4.87
C ALA A 13 -0.41 5.34 -6.34
N ALA A 14 -0.64 6.50 -6.95
CA ALA A 14 -0.21 6.80 -8.31
C ALA A 14 1.32 6.76 -8.44
N ALA A 15 2.04 7.48 -7.57
CA ALA A 15 3.50 7.51 -7.57
C ALA A 15 4.12 6.11 -7.41
N LEU A 16 3.57 5.30 -6.51
CA LEU A 16 4.01 3.91 -6.30
C LEU A 16 3.77 3.02 -7.52
N CYS A 17 2.67 3.22 -8.25
CA CYS A 17 2.42 2.51 -9.50
C CYS A 17 3.42 2.92 -10.60
N ASP A 18 3.75 4.21 -10.67
CA ASP A 18 4.66 4.74 -11.69
C ASP A 18 6.10 4.28 -11.43
N ALA A 19 6.51 4.14 -10.15
CA ALA A 19 7.77 3.51 -9.77
C ALA A 19 7.86 2.02 -10.14
N LEU A 20 6.71 1.33 -10.28
CA LEU A 20 6.59 -0.03 -10.79
C LEU A 20 6.34 -0.05 -12.31
N ALA A 21 7.07 0.78 -13.07
CA ALA A 21 6.93 0.92 -14.53
C ALA A 21 6.80 -0.43 -15.27
N ASP A 22 7.51 -1.46 -14.81
CA ASP A 22 7.37 -2.86 -15.19
C ASP A 22 7.04 -3.73 -13.96
N PRO A 23 5.75 -3.94 -13.63
CA PRO A 23 5.38 -4.64 -12.42
C PRO A 23 5.65 -6.15 -12.56
N PRO A 24 6.05 -6.84 -11.47
CA PRO A 24 6.14 -8.30 -11.49
C PRO A 24 4.77 -8.94 -11.72
N GLY A 25 4.74 -10.23 -12.05
CA GLY A 25 3.48 -10.93 -12.38
C GLY A 25 2.38 -10.86 -11.30
N THR A 26 2.73 -10.62 -10.03
CA THR A 26 1.79 -10.29 -8.96
C THR A 26 2.28 -9.10 -8.14
N VAL A 27 1.37 -8.17 -7.89
CA VAL A 27 1.59 -6.98 -7.07
C VAL A 27 0.58 -6.98 -5.92
N HIS A 28 1.06 -6.79 -4.69
CA HIS A 28 0.22 -6.65 -3.51
C HIS A 28 0.12 -5.18 -3.11
N ALA A 29 -1.06 -4.71 -2.75
CA ALA A 29 -1.25 -3.40 -2.14
C ALA A 29 -2.04 -3.53 -0.85
N VAL A 30 -1.67 -2.74 0.16
CA VAL A 30 -2.34 -2.69 1.46
C VAL A 30 -2.70 -1.25 1.80
N HIS A 31 -3.91 -1.09 2.30
CA HIS A 31 -4.33 0.10 3.05
C HIS A 31 -4.79 -0.34 4.45
N VAL A 32 -4.46 0.48 5.45
CA VAL A 32 -4.82 0.22 6.85
C VAL A 32 -5.77 1.32 7.31
N PHE A 33 -7.05 0.98 7.42
CA PHE A 33 -8.08 1.92 7.83
C PHE A 33 -7.95 2.24 9.33
N PRO A 34 -8.13 3.52 9.72
CA PRO A 34 -8.21 3.89 11.12
C PRO A 34 -9.41 3.20 11.78
N PRO A 35 -9.25 2.61 12.98
CA PRO A 35 -10.33 1.90 13.67
C PRO A 35 -11.48 2.82 14.07
N ASP A 36 -11.23 4.12 14.19
CA ASP A 36 -12.17 5.17 14.55
C ASP A 36 -12.85 5.81 13.33
N ALA A 37 -12.48 5.45 12.10
CA ALA A 37 -13.07 6.03 10.91
C ALA A 37 -14.48 5.46 10.66
N PRO A 38 -15.55 6.29 10.74
CA PRO A 38 -16.90 5.79 10.57
C PRO A 38 -17.14 5.29 9.13
N PRO A 39 -18.07 4.35 8.93
CA PRO A 39 -18.49 3.94 7.60
C PRO A 39 -18.91 5.14 6.74
N GLY A 40 -18.40 5.22 5.51
CA GLY A 40 -18.71 6.31 4.58
C GLY A 40 -17.95 7.62 4.82
N SER A 41 -17.06 7.69 5.82
CA SER A 41 -16.16 8.84 6.01
C SER A 41 -15.20 9.00 4.83
N ASP A 42 -14.76 10.25 4.62
CA ASP A 42 -13.78 10.59 3.59
C ASP A 42 -12.50 9.75 3.76
N ARG A 43 -12.01 9.57 5.00
CA ARG A 43 -10.83 8.70 5.25
C ARG A 43 -11.00 7.25 4.77
N ARG A 44 -12.18 6.62 4.97
CA ARG A 44 -12.42 5.28 4.44
C ARG A 44 -12.58 5.29 2.92
N ARG A 45 -13.13 6.36 2.36
CA ARG A 45 -13.26 6.53 0.91
C ARG A 45 -11.89 6.69 0.26
N ASP A 46 -11.04 7.55 0.78
CA ASP A 46 -9.69 7.82 0.29
C ASP A 46 -8.85 6.54 0.23
N GLY A 47 -8.89 5.73 1.29
CA GLY A 47 -8.21 4.44 1.32
C GLY A 47 -8.71 3.44 0.27
N GLU A 48 -10.03 3.38 0.03
CA GLU A 48 -10.58 2.54 -1.05
C GLU A 48 -10.25 3.10 -2.43
N GLU A 49 -10.25 4.43 -2.61
CA GLU A 49 -9.86 5.09 -3.84
C GLU A 49 -8.39 4.84 -4.17
N ALA A 50 -7.49 4.93 -3.20
CA ALA A 50 -6.07 4.59 -3.33
C ALA A 50 -5.88 3.14 -3.81
N LEU A 51 -6.57 2.17 -3.20
CA LEU A 51 -6.52 0.78 -3.64
C LEU A 51 -7.11 0.60 -5.06
N ASN A 52 -8.15 1.35 -5.41
CA ASN A 52 -8.74 1.33 -6.74
C ASN A 52 -7.78 1.91 -7.79
N VAL A 53 -7.00 2.94 -7.46
CA VAL A 53 -5.94 3.50 -8.32
C VAL A 53 -4.91 2.42 -8.65
N VAL A 54 -4.41 1.70 -7.64
CA VAL A 54 -3.45 0.59 -7.87
C VAL A 54 -4.03 -0.46 -8.80
N ARG A 55 -5.26 -0.91 -8.53
CA ARG A 55 -5.94 -1.89 -9.38
C ARG A 55 -6.06 -1.38 -10.81
N SER A 56 -6.55 -0.17 -11.00
CA SER A 56 -6.78 0.42 -12.32
C SER A 56 -5.49 0.52 -13.14
N ARG A 57 -4.40 1.01 -12.52
CA ARG A 57 -3.14 1.27 -13.23
C ARG A 57 -2.34 0.00 -13.54
N LEU A 58 -2.40 -1.02 -12.68
CA LEU A 58 -1.52 -2.19 -12.79
C LEU A 58 -2.22 -3.46 -13.32
N SER A 59 -3.55 -3.58 -13.26
CA SER A 59 -4.24 -4.84 -13.62
C SER A 59 -4.11 -5.24 -15.08
N ALA A 60 -3.77 -4.31 -15.98
CA ALA A 60 -3.47 -4.61 -17.38
C ALA A 60 -2.11 -5.31 -17.57
N ARG A 61 -1.21 -5.21 -16.58
CA ARG A 61 0.19 -5.67 -16.67
C ARG A 61 0.56 -6.70 -15.59
N ALA A 62 -0.21 -6.79 -14.50
CA ALA A 62 0.06 -7.70 -13.39
C ALA A 62 -1.21 -8.17 -12.68
N THR A 63 -1.13 -9.27 -11.95
CA THR A 63 -2.19 -9.68 -11.01
C THR A 63 -2.14 -8.78 -9.77
N VAL A 64 -3.19 -7.98 -9.54
CA VAL A 64 -3.26 -7.10 -8.36
C VAL A 64 -4.03 -7.76 -7.22
N ARG A 65 -3.41 -7.84 -6.04
CA ARG A 65 -4.02 -8.33 -4.80
C ARG A 65 -4.13 -7.20 -3.79
N LEU A 66 -5.37 -6.84 -3.44
CA LEU A 66 -5.65 -5.75 -2.51
C LEU A 66 -5.91 -6.30 -1.10
N HIS A 67 -5.24 -5.72 -0.11
CA HIS A 67 -5.38 -6.04 1.30
C HIS A 67 -5.97 -4.85 2.03
N ARG A 68 -7.04 -5.13 2.75
CA ARG A 68 -7.69 -4.17 3.64
C ARG A 68 -7.42 -4.62 5.07
N ARG A 69 -6.86 -3.74 5.87
CA ARG A 69 -6.65 -3.96 7.30
C ARG A 69 -7.28 -2.81 8.06
N GLU A 70 -7.62 -3.06 9.32
CA GLU A 70 -8.06 -2.02 10.25
C GLU A 70 -7.08 -2.02 11.42
N GLY A 71 -6.74 -0.84 11.95
CA GLY A 71 -5.87 -0.71 13.13
C GLY A 71 -4.59 0.10 12.86
N ASP A 72 -3.50 -0.29 13.52
CA ASP A 72 -2.22 0.40 13.46
C ASP A 72 -1.42 0.01 12.20
N PRO A 73 -1.09 0.95 11.29
CA PRO A 73 -0.28 0.66 10.12
C PRO A 73 1.12 0.11 10.46
N ALA A 74 1.70 0.51 11.59
CA ALA A 74 3.02 0.05 12.02
C ALA A 74 3.07 -1.45 12.33
N ALA A 75 1.93 -2.05 12.67
CA ALA A 75 1.79 -3.49 12.90
C ALA A 75 1.23 -4.19 11.66
N ALA A 76 0.15 -3.66 11.08
CA ALA A 76 -0.59 -4.34 10.02
C ALA A 76 0.20 -4.44 8.69
N VAL A 77 1.00 -3.43 8.33
CA VAL A 77 1.77 -3.45 7.08
C VAL A 77 2.87 -4.52 7.12
N PRO A 78 3.72 -4.61 8.17
CA PRO A 78 4.66 -5.73 8.32
C PRO A 78 3.98 -7.10 8.32
N ASP A 79 2.85 -7.26 9.02
CA ASP A 79 2.12 -8.53 9.05
C ASP A 79 1.65 -8.96 7.65
N VAL A 80 1.14 -8.02 6.85
CA VAL A 80 0.78 -8.31 5.45
C VAL A 80 2.01 -8.61 4.61
N ALA A 81 3.10 -7.87 4.80
CA ALA A 81 4.35 -8.09 4.09
C ALA A 81 4.89 -9.51 4.35
N ASP A 82 4.88 -9.97 5.59
CA ASP A 82 5.31 -11.33 5.93
C ASP A 82 4.33 -12.38 5.42
N GLY A 83 3.01 -12.14 5.54
CA GLY A 83 1.98 -13.06 5.07
C GLY A 83 1.99 -13.31 3.56
N VAL A 84 2.48 -12.36 2.76
CA VAL A 84 2.63 -12.52 1.30
C VAL A 84 4.06 -12.81 0.85
N GLY A 85 5.01 -12.89 1.79
CA GLY A 85 6.43 -13.06 1.47
C GLY A 85 7.01 -11.89 0.66
N ALA A 86 6.64 -10.66 1.01
CA ALA A 86 7.11 -9.46 0.32
C ALA A 86 8.60 -9.21 0.57
N ASP A 87 9.34 -9.02 -0.52
CA ASP A 87 10.77 -8.68 -0.52
C ASP A 87 11.02 -7.21 -0.21
N SER A 88 10.04 -6.35 -0.52
CA SER A 88 10.09 -4.91 -0.31
C SER A 88 8.72 -4.34 0.02
N VAL A 89 8.69 -3.35 0.90
CA VAL A 89 7.51 -2.52 1.17
C VAL A 89 7.76 -1.16 0.54
N LEU A 90 7.00 -0.81 -0.50
CA LEU A 90 7.06 0.50 -1.14
C LEU A 90 6.06 1.43 -0.46
N VAL A 91 6.49 2.62 -0.07
CA VAL A 91 5.66 3.65 0.55
C VAL A 91 5.95 5.00 -0.10
N GLY A 92 4.93 5.85 -0.27
CA GLY A 92 5.15 7.24 -0.71
C GLY A 92 5.78 8.08 0.40
N ALA A 93 6.39 9.22 0.06
CA ALA A 93 7.01 10.14 1.02
C ALA A 93 6.03 10.86 2.00
N GLY A 94 4.74 10.52 1.97
CA GLY A 94 3.71 11.05 2.86
C GLY A 94 3.74 10.47 4.29
N GLY A 95 2.73 10.77 5.11
CA GLY A 95 2.73 10.48 6.55
C GLY A 95 2.98 9.01 6.94
N LEU A 96 2.64 8.06 6.07
CA LEU A 96 2.88 6.64 6.30
C LEU A 96 4.38 6.28 6.34
N VAL A 97 5.27 7.07 5.71
CA VAL A 97 6.72 6.80 5.73
C VAL A 97 7.29 6.87 7.14
N ASP A 98 6.88 7.86 7.93
CA ASP A 98 7.38 8.07 9.28
C ASP A 98 6.89 6.98 10.23
N VAL A 99 5.68 6.44 9.99
CA VAL A 99 5.12 5.30 10.73
C VAL A 99 5.92 4.02 10.47
N LEU A 100 6.38 3.81 9.23
CA LEU A 100 7.03 2.56 8.81
C LEU A 100 8.55 2.57 8.92
N ARG A 101 9.19 3.75 9.00
CA ARG A 101 10.66 3.93 8.92
C ARG A 101 11.45 3.02 9.86
N ASP A 102 10.99 2.85 11.09
CA ASP A 102 11.67 2.03 12.11
C ASP A 102 11.09 0.60 12.24
N ARG A 103 10.06 0.27 11.46
CA ARG A 103 9.28 -0.98 11.61
C ARG A 103 9.52 -1.99 10.51
N SER A 104 10.05 -1.57 9.36
CA SER A 104 10.34 -2.47 8.24
C SER A 104 11.76 -2.28 7.73
N ARG A 105 12.57 -3.35 7.83
CA ARG A 105 13.89 -3.42 7.17
C ARG A 105 13.79 -3.50 5.65
N ARG A 106 12.58 -3.72 5.11
CA ARG A 106 12.28 -3.88 3.68
C ARG A 106 11.71 -2.60 3.08
N LEU A 107 11.64 -1.50 3.84
CA LEU A 107 11.04 -0.25 3.42
C LEU A 107 11.84 0.39 2.29
N ARG A 108 11.12 0.87 1.27
CA ARG A 108 11.64 1.72 0.21
C ARG A 108 10.68 2.88 0.02
N VAL A 109 11.21 4.09 0.14
CA VAL A 109 10.45 5.31 -0.06
C VAL A 109 10.48 5.66 -1.55
N VAL A 110 9.33 6.04 -2.08
CA VAL A 110 9.14 6.53 -3.44
C VAL A 110 8.73 8.01 -3.34
N ASP A 111 9.44 8.86 -4.08
CA ASP A 111 9.17 10.30 -4.21
C ASP A 111 8.17 10.58 -5.34
#